data_AF-A0A9R0A0T4-F1
#
_entry.id   AF-A0A9R0A0T4-F1
#
_cell.length_a   1.000
_cell.length_b   1.000
_cell.length_c   1.000
_cell.angle_alpha   90.00
_cell.angle_beta   90.00
_cell.angle_gamma   90.00
#
_symmetry.space_group_name_H-M   'P 1'
#
loop_
_entity.id
_entity.type
_entity.pdbx_description
1 polymer ?
#
loop_
_entity_poly.entity_id
_entity_poly.type
_entity_poly.pdbx_seq_one_letter_code
_entity_poly.pdbx_strand_id
1 'polypeptide(L)'
;MELKKAISESEATMKTYGALQETNRSRDKGQMDMSMAESSMSADEMEAQMARIQRLREVLVRRESELRFMMDDIQLCKDIMKLKQELRKIVAVPEKTKKHRQREEKLIQEIHQLVQKRDFLVDDAEVERLREQEEDKEMAEFLRQKLSVIQSKSVYSRLSRSHFRSSPI
;
A
#
# COMPACT_ATOMS: atom_id res chain seq x y z
N MET A 1 -15.40 -27.22 10.16
CA MET A 1 -15.14 -26.72 8.79
C MET A 1 -15.52 -25.25 8.61
N GLU A 2 -16.33 -24.65 9.49
CA GLU A 2 -16.82 -23.27 9.33
C GLU A 2 -15.79 -22.18 9.64
N LEU A 3 -14.91 -22.39 10.62
CA LEU A 3 -13.84 -21.43 10.96
C LEU A 3 -12.87 -21.16 9.80
N LYS A 4 -12.53 -22.19 9.01
CA LYS A 4 -11.66 -22.04 7.84
C LYS A 4 -12.34 -21.28 6.70
N LYS A 5 -13.66 -21.40 6.59
CA LYS A 5 -14.47 -20.67 5.61
C LYS A 5 -14.57 -19.18 5.99
N ALA A 6 -14.76 -18.87 7.27
CA ALA A 6 -14.78 -17.49 7.76
C ALA A 6 -13.43 -16.76 7.58
N ILE A 7 -12.30 -17.47 7.76
CA ILE A 7 -10.96 -16.92 7.51
C ILE A 7 -10.73 -16.68 6.02
N SER A 8 -11.14 -17.63 5.17
CA SER A 8 -11.01 -17.51 3.70
C SER A 8 -11.91 -16.42 3.09
N GLU A 9 -13.13 -16.23 3.62
CA GLU A 9 -14.02 -15.13 3.23
C GLU A 9 -13.52 -13.77 3.76
N SER A 10 -12.85 -13.75 4.92
CA SER A 10 -12.16 -12.57 5.45
C SER A 10 -10.96 -12.16 4.58
N GLU A 11 -10.17 -13.10 4.10
CA GLU A 11 -9.04 -12.82 3.18
C GLU A 11 -9.54 -12.30 1.82
N ALA A 12 -10.64 -12.85 1.29
CA ALA A 12 -11.23 -12.38 0.03
C ALA A 12 -11.92 -11.01 0.14
N THR A 13 -12.20 -10.52 1.35
CA THR A 13 -12.87 -9.24 1.62
C THR A 13 -11.99 -8.18 2.27
N MET A 14 -10.71 -8.48 2.55
CA MET A 14 -9.72 -7.45 2.91
C MET A 14 -9.51 -6.55 1.70
N LYS A 15 -10.38 -5.54 1.55
CA LYS A 15 -10.18 -4.44 0.63
C LYS A 15 -8.83 -3.82 0.95
N THR A 16 -7.87 -4.00 0.06
CA THR A 16 -6.57 -3.36 0.17
C THR A 16 -6.76 -1.87 -0.05
N TYR A 17 -6.33 -1.07 0.93
CA TYR A 17 -6.42 0.39 0.86
C TYR A 17 -5.29 1.04 0.05
N GLY A 18 -4.39 0.24 -0.55
CA GLY A 18 -3.25 0.72 -1.33
C GLY A 18 -3.01 -0.10 -2.59
N ALA A 19 -2.11 0.41 -3.44
CA ALA A 19 -1.80 -0.17 -4.75
C ALA A 19 -0.72 -1.26 -4.68
N LEU A 20 -0.14 -1.47 -3.51
CA LEU A 20 0.74 -2.59 -3.24
C LEU A 20 -0.04 -3.89 -3.47
N GLN A 21 0.24 -4.57 -4.59
CA GLN A 21 0.01 -6.01 -4.64
C GLN A 21 0.73 -6.63 -3.44
N GLU A 22 0.27 -7.79 -2.95
CA GLU A 22 1.08 -8.59 -2.04
C GLU A 22 2.46 -8.66 -2.64
N THR A 23 3.40 -7.91 -2.06
CA THR A 23 4.79 -8.13 -2.34
C THR A 23 4.93 -9.54 -1.89
N ASN A 24 4.98 -10.48 -2.85
CA ASN A 24 5.48 -11.80 -2.57
C ASN A 24 6.68 -11.48 -1.72
N ARG A 25 6.63 -11.88 -0.43
CA ARG A 25 7.82 -11.98 0.38
C ARG A 25 8.62 -12.96 -0.44
N SER A 26 9.32 -12.47 -1.45
CA SER A 26 10.37 -13.21 -2.09
C SER A 26 11.19 -13.49 -0.86
N ARG A 27 11.11 -14.74 -0.46
CA ARG A 27 12.12 -15.36 0.35
C ARG A 27 13.29 -15.19 -0.59
N ASP A 28 13.94 -14.03 -0.51
CA ASP A 28 15.20 -13.78 -1.15
C ASP A 28 16.15 -14.66 -0.34
N LYS A 29 16.04 -15.95 -0.63
CA LYS A 29 16.95 -17.00 -0.24
C LYS A 29 18.22 -16.90 -1.09
N GLY A 30 18.45 -15.75 -1.75
CA GLY A 30 19.72 -15.36 -2.31
C GLY A 30 20.40 -14.40 -1.33
N GLN A 31 21.35 -14.94 -0.56
CA GLN A 31 22.37 -14.17 0.14
C GLN A 31 21.92 -13.31 1.34
N MET A 32 21.39 -13.97 2.38
CA MET A 32 21.70 -13.55 3.77
C MET A 32 22.87 -14.37 4.33
N ASP A 33 23.83 -14.74 3.47
CA ASP A 33 25.11 -15.28 3.91
C ASP A 33 26.09 -14.10 3.99
N MET A 34 25.87 -13.23 4.98
CA MET A 34 26.85 -12.22 5.38
C MET A 34 27.99 -12.96 6.08
N SER A 35 28.90 -13.52 5.29
CA SER A 35 30.21 -13.92 5.77
C SER A 35 30.86 -12.69 6.40
N MET A 36 31.06 -12.72 7.72
CA MET A 36 31.76 -11.68 8.50
C MET A 36 33.26 -11.59 8.16
N ALA A 37 33.69 -12.17 7.05
CA ALA A 37 35.02 -11.95 6.52
C ALA A 37 35.08 -10.50 6.00
N GLU A 38 36.07 -9.75 6.47
CA GLU A 38 36.39 -8.37 6.10
C GLU A 38 36.61 -8.21 4.58
N SER A 39 35.54 -8.29 3.80
CA SER A 39 35.54 -7.96 2.38
C SER A 39 35.10 -6.51 2.31
N SER A 40 36.04 -5.61 2.02
CA SER A 40 35.73 -4.23 1.65
C SER A 40 34.72 -4.27 0.50
N MET A 41 33.45 -4.00 0.80
CA MET A 41 32.41 -3.84 -0.21
C MET A 41 32.84 -2.78 -1.21
N SER A 42 32.67 -3.07 -2.50
CA SER A 42 32.93 -2.08 -3.54
C SER A 42 31.90 -0.93 -3.47
N ALA A 43 32.27 0.24 -3.98
CA ALA A 43 31.37 1.41 -4.00
C ALA A 43 30.05 1.09 -4.74
N ASP A 44 30.14 0.34 -5.85
CA ASP A 44 28.98 -0.09 -6.65
C ASP A 44 28.06 -1.03 -5.87
N GLU A 45 28.60 -1.94 -5.05
CA GLU A 45 27.81 -2.83 -4.19
C GLU A 45 27.13 -2.06 -3.06
N MET A 46 27.81 -1.07 -2.46
CA MET A 46 27.19 -0.16 -1.49
C MET A 46 26.04 0.62 -2.11
N GLU A 47 26.20 1.18 -3.32
CA GLU A 47 25.14 1.89 -4.03
C GLU A 47 23.94 0.98 -4.33
N ALA A 48 24.20 -0.26 -4.77
CA ALA A 48 23.16 -1.25 -5.00
C ALA A 48 22.39 -1.62 -3.71
N GLN A 49 23.08 -1.77 -2.57
CA GLN A 49 22.44 -2.03 -1.28
C GLN A 49 21.63 -0.84 -0.79
N MET A 50 22.14 0.39 -0.94
CA MET A 50 21.38 1.61 -0.60
C MET A 50 20.08 1.70 -1.42
N ALA A 51 20.14 1.42 -2.72
CA ALA A 51 18.95 1.39 -3.58
C ALA A 51 17.92 0.33 -3.13
N ARG A 52 18.38 -0.85 -2.68
CA ARG A 52 17.50 -1.89 -2.09
C ARG A 52 16.84 -1.41 -0.81
N ILE A 53 17.61 -0.79 0.10
CA ILE A 53 17.10 -0.25 1.37
C ILE A 53 16.04 0.82 1.11
N GLN A 54 16.31 1.74 0.17
CA GLN A 54 15.38 2.81 -0.17
C GLN A 54 14.06 2.27 -0.73
N ARG A 55 14.13 1.29 -1.65
CA ARG A 55 12.92 0.60 -2.16
C ARG A 55 12.14 -0.08 -1.03
N LEU A 56 12.83 -0.79 -0.13
CA LEU A 56 12.17 -1.47 1.00
C LEU A 56 11.47 -0.46 1.91
N ARG A 57 12.12 0.67 2.20
CA ARG A 57 11.54 1.76 2.99
C ARG A 57 10.26 2.28 2.36
N GLU A 58 10.25 2.52 1.06
CA GLU A 58 9.05 3.00 0.34
C GLU A 58 7.88 2.02 0.44
N VAL A 59 8.15 0.72 0.27
CA VAL A 59 7.13 -0.34 0.45
C VAL A 59 6.59 -0.34 1.89
N LEU A 60 7.47 -0.23 2.89
CA LEU A 60 7.06 -0.23 4.29
C LEU A 60 6.21 0.99 4.65
N VAL A 61 6.56 2.18 4.15
CA VAL A 61 5.80 3.42 4.41
C VAL A 61 4.40 3.35 3.80
N ARG A 62 4.26 2.82 2.57
CA ARG A 62 2.94 2.61 1.95
C ARG A 62 2.11 1.61 2.74
N ARG A 63 2.71 0.48 3.16
CA ARG A 63 2.02 -0.50 4.01
C ARG A 63 1.60 0.07 5.36
N GLU A 64 2.42 0.94 5.97
CA GLU A 64 2.06 1.66 7.20
C GLU A 64 0.83 2.57 6.97
N SER A 65 0.78 3.29 5.85
CA SER A 65 -0.37 4.10 5.48
C SER A 65 -1.64 3.25 5.30
N GLU A 66 -1.58 2.12 4.60
CA GLU A 66 -2.71 1.17 4.50
C GLU A 66 -3.20 0.70 5.88
N LEU A 67 -2.26 0.37 6.77
CA LEU A 67 -2.58 -0.06 8.14
C LEU A 67 -3.27 1.05 8.93
N ARG A 68 -2.91 2.31 8.72
CA ARG A 68 -3.58 3.45 9.34
C ARG A 68 -5.03 3.61 8.84
N PHE A 69 -5.27 3.51 7.53
CA PHE A 69 -6.63 3.49 6.98
C PHE A 69 -7.48 2.37 7.58
N MET A 70 -6.94 1.15 7.67
CA MET A 70 -7.64 0.02 8.30
C MET A 70 -7.94 0.26 9.79
N MET A 71 -6.98 0.81 10.53
CA MET A 71 -7.16 1.13 11.95
C MET A 71 -8.28 2.15 12.16
N ASP A 72 -8.32 3.19 11.33
CA ASP A 72 -9.35 4.22 11.39
C ASP A 72 -10.74 3.66 11.00
N ASP A 73 -10.85 2.83 9.95
CA ASP A 73 -12.12 2.16 9.59
C ASP A 73 -12.62 1.24 10.71
N ILE A 74 -11.71 0.47 11.34
CA ILE A 74 -12.03 -0.37 12.49
C ILE A 74 -12.56 0.48 13.65
N GLN A 75 -11.96 1.63 13.91
CA GLN A 75 -12.39 2.52 14.99
C GLN A 75 -13.77 3.12 14.70
N LEU A 76 -14.01 3.59 13.48
CA LEU A 76 -15.32 4.06 13.03
C LEU A 76 -16.37 2.96 13.15
N CYS A 77 -16.05 1.74 12.72
CA CYS A 77 -16.95 0.59 12.84
C CYS A 77 -17.30 0.28 14.30
N LYS A 78 -16.32 0.30 15.22
CA LYS A 78 -16.56 0.09 16.65
C LYS A 78 -17.50 1.13 17.23
N ASP A 79 -17.31 2.41 16.90
CA ASP A 79 -18.13 3.48 17.45
C ASP A 79 -19.54 3.48 16.85
N ILE A 80 -19.69 3.22 15.55
CA ILE A 80 -20.99 2.97 14.91
C ILE A 80 -21.70 1.78 15.56
N MET A 81 -21.00 0.68 15.84
CA MET A 81 -21.59 -0.50 16.49
C MET A 81 -22.11 -0.18 17.89
N LYS A 82 -21.35 0.56 18.70
CA LYS A 82 -21.79 0.98 20.04
C LYS A 82 -23.05 1.84 19.97
N LEU A 83 -23.07 2.85 19.10
CA LEU A 83 -24.24 3.72 18.94
C LEU A 83 -25.46 2.94 18.41
N LYS A 84 -25.26 2.03 17.45
CA LYS A 84 -26.32 1.14 16.95
C LYS A 84 -26.87 0.23 18.06
N GLN A 85 -26.03 -0.27 18.95
CA GLN A 85 -26.48 -1.07 20.10
C GLN A 85 -27.31 -0.23 21.08
N GLU A 86 -26.89 1.00 21.38
CA GLU A 86 -27.67 1.92 22.21
C GLU A 86 -29.02 2.25 21.57
N LEU A 87 -29.03 2.55 20.27
CA LEU A 87 -30.24 2.84 19.50
C LEU A 87 -31.23 1.67 19.56
N ARG A 88 -30.76 0.42 19.37
CA ARG A 88 -31.61 -0.77 19.48
C ARG A 88 -32.28 -0.90 20.84
N LYS A 89 -31.57 -0.56 21.94
CA LYS A 89 -32.15 -0.59 23.29
C LYS A 89 -33.30 0.41 23.42
N ILE A 90 -33.17 1.61 22.85
CA ILE A 90 -34.23 2.64 22.89
C ILE A 90 -35.41 2.25 21.99
N VAL A 91 -35.14 1.72 20.80
CA VAL A 91 -36.17 1.27 19.86
C VAL A 91 -37.00 0.11 20.42
N ALA A 92 -36.39 -0.75 21.23
CA ALA A 92 -37.08 -1.88 21.86
C ALA A 92 -38.05 -1.49 22.99
N VAL A 93 -38.06 -0.23 23.45
CA VAL A 93 -38.99 0.25 24.49
C VAL A 93 -40.38 0.43 23.88
N PRO A 94 -41.43 -0.26 24.36
CA PRO A 94 -42.78 -0.18 23.81
C PRO A 94 -43.42 1.21 23.94
N GLU A 95 -43.26 1.85 25.11
CA GLU A 95 -43.78 3.20 25.39
C GLU A 95 -42.65 4.24 25.43
N LYS A 96 -42.44 4.92 24.30
CA LYS A 96 -41.38 5.94 24.19
C LYS A 96 -41.79 7.26 24.86
N THR A 97 -41.09 7.64 25.91
CA THR A 97 -41.10 9.00 26.48
C THR A 97 -40.51 10.03 25.51
N LYS A 98 -40.77 11.33 25.76
CA LYS A 98 -40.16 12.44 24.99
C LYS A 98 -38.63 12.40 25.01
N LYS A 99 -38.03 12.00 26.15
CA LYS A 99 -36.58 11.84 26.29
C LYS A 99 -36.04 10.71 25.41
N HIS A 100 -36.76 9.58 25.31
CA HIS A 100 -36.38 8.48 24.43
C HIS A 100 -36.35 8.93 22.96
N ARG A 101 -37.38 9.64 22.50
CA ARG A 101 -37.43 10.18 21.13
C ARG A 101 -36.27 11.15 20.83
N GLN A 102 -35.97 12.05 21.76
CA GLN A 102 -34.85 12.99 21.60
C GLN A 102 -33.49 12.29 21.56
N ARG A 103 -33.28 11.25 22.39
CA ARG A 103 -32.04 10.49 22.39
C ARG A 103 -31.90 9.63 21.13
N GLU A 104 -32.99 9.02 20.67
CA GLU A 104 -33.07 8.27 19.41
C GLU A 104 -32.63 9.14 18.21
N GLU A 105 -33.19 10.35 18.09
CA GLU A 105 -32.84 11.28 17.01
C GLU A 105 -31.37 11.71 17.05
N LYS A 106 -30.83 11.98 18.25
CA LYS A 106 -29.39 12.27 18.43
C LYS A 106 -28.51 11.10 18.01
N LEU A 107 -28.84 9.88 18.43
CA LEU A 107 -28.07 8.69 18.05
C LEU A 107 -28.09 8.46 16.53
N ILE A 108 -29.23 8.69 15.88
CA ILE A 108 -29.34 8.58 14.42
C ILE A 108 -28.43 9.60 13.74
N GLN A 109 -28.43 10.86 14.22
CA GLN A 109 -27.56 11.91 13.68
C GLN A 109 -26.07 11.58 13.87
N GLU A 110 -25.67 11.13 15.06
CA GLU A 110 -24.27 10.73 15.34
C GLU A 110 -23.84 9.54 14.47
N ILE A 111 -24.69 8.52 14.31
CA ILE A 111 -24.42 7.37 13.42
C ILE A 111 -24.25 7.85 11.98
N HIS A 112 -25.12 8.74 11.51
CA HIS A 112 -25.04 9.28 10.15
C HIS A 112 -23.73 10.02 9.91
N GLN A 113 -23.29 10.86 10.85
CA GLN A 113 -22.01 11.57 10.76
C GLN A 113 -20.81 10.60 10.70
N LEU A 114 -20.82 9.53 11.50
CA LEU A 114 -19.74 8.53 11.46
C LEU A 114 -19.75 7.73 10.15
N VAL A 115 -20.93 7.43 9.59
CA VAL A 115 -21.03 6.79 8.27
C VAL A 115 -20.47 7.72 7.19
N GLN A 116 -20.83 9.01 7.20
CA GLN A 116 -20.25 9.99 6.27
C GLN A 116 -18.72 10.07 6.41
N LYS A 117 -18.20 10.11 7.63
CA LYS A 117 -16.75 10.11 7.86
C LYS A 117 -16.08 8.84 7.30
N ARG A 118 -16.74 7.69 7.39
CA ARG A 118 -16.27 6.44 6.80
C ARG A 118 -16.31 6.48 5.27
N ASP A 119 -17.33 7.09 4.68
CA ASP A 119 -17.40 7.28 3.23
C ASP A 119 -16.22 8.13 2.74
N PHE A 120 -15.91 9.24 3.42
CA PHE A 120 -14.72 10.04 3.11
C PHE A 120 -13.40 9.26 3.25
N LEU A 121 -13.28 8.40 4.27
CA LEU A 121 -12.09 7.56 4.44
C LEU A 121 -11.87 6.62 3.25
N VAL A 122 -12.96 6.10 2.66
CA VAL A 122 -12.90 5.26 1.45
C VAL A 122 -12.43 6.07 0.25
N ASP A 123 -12.97 7.28 0.08
CA ASP A 123 -12.57 8.18 -1.01
C ASP A 123 -11.09 8.57 -0.91
N ASP A 124 -10.63 8.94 0.29
CA ASP A 124 -9.23 9.31 0.56
C ASP A 124 -8.27 8.16 0.24
N ALA A 125 -8.64 6.93 0.62
CA ALA A 125 -7.80 5.78 0.34
C ALA A 125 -7.76 5.41 -1.15
N GLU A 126 -8.86 5.61 -1.89
CA GLU A 126 -8.86 5.40 -3.34
C GLU A 126 -7.97 6.44 -4.04
N VAL A 127 -7.98 7.69 -3.57
CA VAL A 127 -7.07 8.73 -4.06
C VAL A 127 -5.61 8.33 -3.82
N GLU A 128 -5.27 7.84 -2.62
CA GLU A 128 -3.91 7.39 -2.31
C GLU A 128 -3.51 6.20 -3.18
N ARG A 129 -4.41 5.23 -3.40
CA ARG A 129 -4.18 4.08 -4.28
C ARG A 129 -3.86 4.52 -5.71
N LEU A 130 -4.63 5.47 -6.26
CA LEU A 130 -4.40 5.99 -7.61
C LEU A 130 -3.06 6.73 -7.71
N ARG A 131 -2.71 7.50 -6.67
CA ARG A 131 -1.43 8.20 -6.59
C ARG A 131 -0.25 7.23 -6.60
N GLU A 132 -0.27 6.21 -5.75
CA GLU A 132 0.78 5.18 -5.71
C GLU A 132 0.96 4.49 -7.07
N GLN A 133 -0.14 4.20 -7.77
CA GLN A 133 -0.10 3.58 -9.08
C GLN A 133 0.54 4.49 -10.15
N GLU A 134 0.29 5.80 -10.11
CA GLU A 134 0.92 6.74 -11.04
C GLU A 134 2.40 6.93 -10.71
N GLU A 135 2.79 7.00 -9.43
CA GLU A 135 4.20 7.05 -9.01
C GLU A 135 4.99 5.84 -9.55
N ASP A 136 4.44 4.64 -9.44
CA ASP A 136 5.08 3.41 -9.94
C ASP A 136 5.21 3.42 -11.47
N LYS A 137 4.22 3.96 -12.16
CA LYS A 137 4.22 4.10 -13.62
C LYS A 137 5.28 5.09 -14.07
N GLU A 138 5.35 6.28 -13.46
CA GLU A 138 6.38 7.28 -13.74
C GLU A 138 7.79 6.72 -13.51
N MET A 139 8.00 5.99 -12.41
CA MET A 139 9.26 5.33 -12.11
C MET A 139 9.64 4.28 -13.15
N ALA A 140 8.68 3.45 -13.59
CA ALA A 140 8.91 2.46 -14.63
C ALA A 140 9.23 3.11 -15.99
N GLU A 141 8.55 4.19 -16.35
CA GLU A 141 8.82 4.95 -17.57
C GLU A 141 10.19 5.61 -17.54
N PHE A 142 10.57 6.24 -16.43
CA PHE A 142 11.89 6.83 -16.22
C PHE A 142 13.01 5.79 -16.40
N LEU A 143 12.88 4.62 -15.78
CA LEU A 143 13.86 3.54 -15.92
C LEU A 143 13.95 3.05 -17.37
N ARG A 144 12.83 2.87 -18.08
CA ARG A 144 12.83 2.50 -19.50
C ARG A 144 13.56 3.54 -20.36
N GLN A 145 13.32 4.83 -20.12
CA GLN A 145 13.98 5.91 -20.85
C GLN A 145 15.49 5.95 -20.57
N LYS A 146 15.93 5.76 -19.32
CA LYS A 146 17.37 5.71 -19.00
C LYS A 146 18.05 4.50 -19.63
N LEU A 147 17.40 3.34 -19.61
CA LEU A 147 17.93 2.12 -20.22
C LEU A 147 18.03 2.24 -21.75
N SER A 148 17.06 2.84 -22.43
CA SER A 148 17.12 3.05 -23.88
C SER A 148 18.25 4.02 -24.29
N VAL A 149 18.52 5.04 -23.47
CA VAL A 149 19.66 5.95 -23.66
C VAL A 149 21.01 5.24 -23.45
N ILE A 150 21.11 4.32 -22.49
CA ILE A 150 22.33 3.52 -22.29
C ILE A 150 22.53 2.54 -23.45
N GLN A 151 21.48 1.87 -23.91
CA GLN A 151 21.53 0.94 -25.04
C GLN A 151 21.95 1.64 -26.34
N SER A 152 21.38 2.81 -26.63
CA SER A 152 21.77 3.61 -27.80
C SER A 152 23.24 4.05 -27.71
N LYS A 153 23.72 4.57 -26.57
CA LYS A 153 25.15 4.90 -26.36
C LYS A 153 26.09 3.69 -26.52
N SER A 154 25.66 2.49 -26.08
CA SER A 154 26.39 1.22 -26.28
C SER A 154 26.46 0.80 -27.77
N VAL A 155 25.42 1.09 -28.55
CA VAL A 155 25.38 0.82 -29.98
C VAL A 155 26.29 1.80 -30.73
N TYR A 156 26.20 3.11 -30.45
CA TYR A 156 27.10 4.11 -31.02
C TYR A 156 28.58 3.84 -30.71
N SER A 157 28.93 3.43 -29.47
CA SER A 157 30.32 3.11 -29.13
C SER A 157 30.85 1.85 -29.83
N ARG A 158 29.99 0.85 -30.08
CA ARG A 158 30.34 -0.35 -30.87
C ARG A 158 30.52 -0.03 -32.35
N LEU A 159 29.65 0.80 -32.93
CA LEU A 159 29.75 1.26 -34.32
C LEU A 159 31.03 2.09 -34.56
N SER A 160 31.39 3.00 -33.64
CA SER A 160 32.63 3.79 -33.73
C SER A 160 33.90 2.93 -33.58
N ARG A 161 33.87 1.85 -32.77
CA ARG A 161 34.98 0.90 -32.67
C ARG A 161 35.16 0.05 -33.93
N SER A 162 34.09 -0.27 -34.65
CA SER A 162 34.16 -1.06 -35.88
C SER A 162 34.76 -0.28 -37.07
N HIS A 163 34.59 1.04 -37.12
CA HIS A 163 35.16 1.91 -38.17
C HIS A 163 36.67 2.14 -38.03
N PHE A 164 37.27 1.89 -36.86
CA PHE A 164 38.72 2.03 -36.64
C PHE A 164 39.52 0.75 -36.95
N ARG A 165 38.86 -0.36 -37.32
CA ARG A 165 39.52 -1.65 -37.63
C ARG A 165 39.67 -1.94 -39.13
N SER A 166 39.22 -1.04 -40.01
CA SER A 166 39.21 -1.24 -41.45
C SER A 166 40.01 -0.17 -42.20
N SER A 167 41.24 0.10 -41.76
CA SER A 167 42.25 0.79 -42.58
C SER A 167 43.36 -0.20 -42.89
N PRO A 168 43.48 -0.70 -44.14
CA PRO A 168 44.60 -1.53 -44.55
C PRO A 168 45.86 -0.66 -44.73
N ILE A 169 47.00 -1.20 -44.31
CA ILE A 169 48.35 -0.72 -44.64
C ILE A 169 48.68 -1.17 -46.07
#